data_AF-A0A4R9GIM9-F1
#
_entry.id   AF-A0A4R9GIM9-F1
#
_cell.length_a   1.000
_cell.length_b   1.000
_cell.length_c   1.000
_cell.angle_alpha   90.00
_cell.angle_beta   90.00
_cell.angle_gamma   90.00
#
_symmetry.space_group_name_H-M   'P 1'
#
loop_
_entity.id
_entity.type
_entity.pdbx_description
1 polymer ?
#
loop_
_entity_poly.entity_id
_entity_poly.type
_entity_poly.pdbx_seq_one_letter_code
_entity_poly.pdbx_strand_id
1 'polypeptide(L)'
;MNSRFFTYLSFRLSILFFVCLFFTACNSKTPSDSKVVSSVLPAAEEKNPDVILKKLGNLDEDPDLECFALVRNGTEEILAVFKKEGGEWVLKYKFPFGLLSIGPMHYDSKANSWKPGEESKSKEAGFVIKRILMEELPGDDFNSLFLEVLSEEPPHGLFSVPFVIRKGVKILDGLAALKDHEFLVKSKRADFNYNKEEKNVTIFPANRTYAQNFNFNGWEMIPDIPNVAVPGLLSVEAPTDWKKNRQGETVVWFKNRGSYAGTTYLSFSFPQGGKLEVESGKDGVRTYSPGSDVYSSEGKYISSKVPLLEATREGWGRNHRYGIRFKYTPNEEGVPYILFRSTSKAYRETIQIPTQASSAKTEMDQQGYRSYRLPLVSRGKSK
;
A
#
# COMPACT_ATOMS: atom_id res chain seq x y z
N MET A 1 -45.53 56.35 26.55
CA MET A 1 -44.32 55.98 25.78
C MET A 1 -43.66 54.81 26.48
N ASN A 2 -43.42 53.68 25.78
CA ASN A 2 -42.49 52.56 26.12
C ASN A 2 -42.93 51.18 25.59
N SER A 3 -44.00 51.07 24.80
CA SER A 3 -44.31 49.81 24.10
C SER A 3 -43.37 49.56 22.91
N ARG A 4 -42.97 50.59 22.15
CA ARG A 4 -42.11 50.45 20.96
C ARG A 4 -40.65 50.09 21.27
N PHE A 5 -40.17 50.37 22.47
CA PHE A 5 -38.78 50.09 22.87
C PHE A 5 -38.57 48.60 23.19
N PHE A 6 -39.56 47.97 23.82
CA PHE A 6 -39.53 46.53 24.14
C PHE A 6 -39.62 45.64 22.90
N THR A 7 -40.39 46.05 21.88
CA THR A 7 -40.51 45.29 20.63
C THR A 7 -39.19 45.29 19.83
N TYR A 8 -38.48 46.42 19.80
CA TYR A 8 -37.19 46.53 19.13
C TYR A 8 -36.07 45.73 19.82
N LEU A 9 -36.08 45.67 21.17
CA LEU A 9 -35.11 44.90 21.93
C LEU A 9 -35.33 43.40 21.77
N SER A 10 -36.60 42.94 21.81
CA SER A 10 -36.97 41.54 21.57
C SER A 10 -36.64 41.10 20.14
N PHE A 11 -36.83 41.95 19.14
CA PHE A 11 -36.51 41.63 17.74
C PHE A 11 -35.00 41.53 17.50
N ARG A 12 -34.19 42.39 18.14
CA ARG A 12 -32.71 42.30 18.06
C ARG A 12 -32.15 41.08 18.77
N LEU A 13 -32.71 40.68 19.92
CA LEU A 13 -32.32 39.43 20.60
C LEU A 13 -32.66 38.19 19.77
N SER A 14 -33.83 38.15 19.13
CA SER A 14 -34.21 37.04 18.24
C SER A 14 -33.33 36.94 16.99
N ILE A 15 -32.90 38.08 16.43
CA ILE A 15 -31.93 38.10 15.32
C ILE A 15 -30.55 37.63 15.80
N LEU A 16 -30.09 38.04 16.99
CA LEU A 16 -28.82 37.56 17.55
C LEU A 16 -28.85 36.05 17.81
N PHE A 17 -29.98 35.53 18.29
CA PHE A 17 -30.20 34.10 18.52
C PHE A 17 -30.23 33.29 17.22
N PHE A 18 -30.88 33.83 16.17
CA PHE A 18 -30.86 33.21 14.83
C PHE A 18 -29.46 33.26 14.19
N VAL A 19 -28.71 34.35 14.35
CA VAL A 19 -27.33 34.45 13.85
C VAL A 19 -26.40 33.49 14.60
N CYS A 20 -26.58 33.29 15.92
CA CYS A 20 -25.85 32.27 16.68
C CYS A 20 -26.18 30.83 16.25
N LEU A 21 -27.44 30.54 15.88
CA LEU A 21 -27.84 29.24 15.34
C LEU A 21 -27.25 28.95 13.93
N PHE A 22 -26.93 29.99 13.16
CA PHE A 22 -26.23 29.81 11.88
C PHE A 22 -24.72 29.55 12.04
N PHE A 23 -24.12 29.82 13.21
CA PHE A 23 -22.70 29.52 13.48
C PHE A 23 -22.45 28.10 14.02
N THR A 24 -23.48 27.30 14.35
CA THR A 24 -23.31 25.93 14.87
C THR A 24 -23.18 24.84 13.82
N ALA A 25 -23.16 25.17 12.52
CA ALA A 25 -22.93 24.20 11.45
C ALA A 25 -21.74 24.59 10.56
N CYS A 26 -20.65 25.08 11.16
CA CYS A 26 -19.34 24.94 10.53
C CYS A 26 -18.99 23.45 10.54
N ASN A 27 -19.42 22.74 9.50
CA ASN A 27 -19.09 21.33 9.31
C ASN A 27 -17.58 21.25 9.06
N SER A 28 -16.80 21.15 10.15
CA SER A 28 -15.34 21.17 10.09
C SER A 28 -14.89 20.05 9.16
N LYS A 29 -14.04 20.41 8.19
CA LYS A 29 -13.48 19.45 7.24
C LYS A 29 -12.52 18.46 7.92
N THR A 30 -12.15 18.68 9.18
CA THR A 30 -11.29 17.77 9.97
C THR A 30 -11.82 17.63 11.40
N PRO A 31 -11.54 16.52 12.12
CA PRO A 31 -11.87 16.40 13.53
C PRO A 31 -11.14 17.45 14.39
N SER A 32 -11.72 17.77 15.55
CA SER A 32 -11.05 18.58 16.57
C SER A 32 -9.89 17.80 17.19
N ASP A 33 -8.88 18.51 17.72
CA ASP A 33 -7.69 17.85 18.28
C ASP A 33 -8.04 16.98 19.50
N SER A 34 -8.98 17.44 20.33
CA SER A 34 -9.53 16.65 21.43
C SER A 34 -10.20 15.36 20.97
N LYS A 35 -10.97 15.39 19.88
CA LYS A 35 -11.60 14.20 19.29
C LYS A 35 -10.54 13.27 18.71
N VAL A 36 -9.50 13.82 18.08
CA VAL A 36 -8.38 13.03 17.56
C VAL A 36 -7.68 12.29 18.71
N VAL A 37 -7.23 13.01 19.73
CA VAL A 37 -6.49 12.44 20.88
C VAL A 37 -7.32 11.35 21.56
N SER A 38 -8.55 11.66 21.96
CA SER A 38 -9.45 10.72 22.65
C SER A 38 -9.81 9.48 21.82
N SER A 39 -9.75 9.56 20.49
CA SER A 39 -10.01 8.40 19.62
C SER A 39 -8.75 7.56 19.40
N VAL A 40 -7.57 8.18 19.37
CA VAL A 40 -6.29 7.52 19.09
C VAL A 40 -5.70 6.87 20.34
N LEU A 41 -5.85 7.52 21.49
CA LEU A 41 -5.21 7.14 22.75
C LEU A 41 -6.28 6.85 23.82
N PRO A 42 -6.23 5.68 24.47
CA PRO A 42 -6.90 5.47 25.74
C PRO A 42 -6.34 6.43 26.80
N ALA A 43 -7.19 6.93 27.70
CA ALA A 43 -6.78 7.88 28.74
C ALA A 43 -5.60 7.39 29.61
N ALA A 44 -5.45 6.08 29.79
CA ALA A 44 -4.35 5.47 30.54
C ALA A 44 -2.98 5.52 29.82
N GLU A 45 -2.98 5.77 28.51
CA GLU A 45 -1.77 5.79 27.66
C GLU A 45 -1.34 7.23 27.31
N GLU A 46 -2.08 8.25 27.77
CA GLU A 46 -1.77 9.65 27.50
C GLU A 46 -0.48 10.11 28.20
N LYS A 47 0.47 10.58 27.39
CA LYS A 47 1.78 11.10 27.78
C LYS A 47 1.97 12.48 27.15
N ASN A 48 1.10 13.42 27.50
CA ASN A 48 1.02 14.77 26.91
C ASN A 48 0.84 14.74 25.38
N PRO A 49 -0.32 14.24 24.90
CA PRO A 49 -0.56 14.12 23.47
C PRO A 49 -0.72 15.48 22.78
N ASP A 50 -0.16 15.60 21.58
CA ASP A 50 -0.24 16.79 20.73
C ASP A 50 -0.54 16.43 19.28
N VAL A 51 -1.40 17.19 18.61
CA VAL A 51 -1.77 16.96 17.20
C VAL A 51 -0.90 17.84 16.32
N ILE A 52 0.15 17.24 15.75
CA ILE A 52 1.18 17.93 14.97
C ILE A 52 0.67 18.34 13.58
N LEU A 53 -0.14 17.48 12.97
CA LEU A 53 -0.60 17.69 11.60
C LEU A 53 -2.01 17.15 11.45
N LYS A 54 -2.85 17.86 10.68
CA LYS A 54 -4.05 17.31 10.08
C LYS A 54 -4.05 17.57 8.58
N LYS A 55 -4.36 16.55 7.79
CA LYS A 55 -4.41 16.64 6.33
C LYS A 55 -5.63 15.91 5.80
N LEU A 56 -6.40 16.59 4.96
CA LEU A 56 -7.51 15.98 4.24
C LEU A 56 -6.99 15.02 3.17
N GLY A 57 -7.68 13.90 3.01
CA GLY A 57 -7.47 12.98 1.91
C GLY A 57 -8.65 12.05 1.71
N ASN A 58 -8.48 11.12 0.78
CA ASN A 58 -9.49 10.13 0.46
C ASN A 58 -8.74 8.84 0.12
N LEU A 59 -8.70 7.87 1.07
CA LEU A 59 -8.15 6.52 0.88
C LEU A 59 -9.19 5.47 0.48
N ASP A 60 -10.46 5.78 0.66
CA ASP A 60 -11.56 4.87 0.38
C ASP A 60 -12.52 5.63 -0.51
N GLU A 61 -12.76 5.14 -1.74
CA GLU A 61 -13.59 5.61 -2.87
C GLU A 61 -15.01 6.14 -2.51
N ASP A 62 -15.08 7.02 -1.53
CA ASP A 62 -16.25 7.44 -0.78
C ASP A 62 -16.22 8.98 -0.68
N PRO A 63 -17.31 9.67 -1.04
CA PRO A 63 -17.39 11.12 -0.98
C PRO A 63 -17.26 11.72 0.43
N ASP A 64 -17.42 10.92 1.50
CA ASP A 64 -17.23 11.38 2.87
C ASP A 64 -15.74 11.44 3.24
N LEU A 65 -15.14 12.59 2.94
CA LEU A 65 -13.72 12.95 3.14
C LEU A 65 -13.07 12.30 4.37
N GLU A 66 -11.89 11.73 4.17
CA GLU A 66 -11.02 11.26 5.26
C GLU A 66 -10.09 12.37 5.73
N CYS A 67 -9.67 12.26 6.99
CA CYS A 67 -8.67 13.13 7.58
C CYS A 67 -7.55 12.29 8.20
N PHE A 68 -6.33 12.59 7.80
CA PHE A 68 -5.13 12.12 8.47
C PHE A 68 -4.78 13.05 9.61
N ALA A 69 -4.45 12.50 10.76
CA ALA A 69 -3.88 13.24 11.87
C ALA A 69 -2.57 12.59 12.31
N LEU A 70 -1.54 13.40 12.54
CA LEU A 70 -0.32 12.95 13.19
C LEU A 70 -0.37 13.39 14.65
N VAL A 71 -0.40 12.43 15.57
CA VAL A 71 -0.46 12.67 17.01
C VAL A 71 0.87 12.28 17.62
N ARG A 72 1.54 13.17 18.34
CA ARG A 72 2.70 12.83 19.16
C ARG A 72 2.26 12.58 20.59
N ASN A 73 2.73 11.50 21.19
CA ASN A 73 2.38 11.10 22.55
C ASN A 73 3.63 10.57 23.27
N GLY A 74 4.24 11.37 24.14
CA GLY A 74 5.51 11.04 24.77
C GLY A 74 6.62 10.76 23.74
N THR A 75 7.07 9.52 23.69
CA THR A 75 8.13 9.02 22.78
C THR A 75 7.56 8.35 21.53
N GLU A 76 6.34 8.67 21.10
CA GLU A 76 5.72 8.06 19.92
C GLU A 76 5.05 9.11 19.03
N GLU A 77 5.04 8.87 17.72
CA GLU A 77 4.27 9.55 16.70
C GLU A 77 3.27 8.57 16.09
N ILE A 78 1.99 8.91 16.07
CA ILE A 78 0.91 8.04 15.62
C ILE A 78 0.22 8.69 14.44
N LEU A 79 0.33 8.07 13.26
CA LEU A 79 -0.45 8.46 12.08
C LEU A 79 -1.83 7.82 12.16
N ALA A 80 -2.85 8.62 12.39
CA ALA A 80 -4.24 8.23 12.48
C ALA A 80 -5.03 8.60 11.22
N VAL A 81 -5.96 7.73 10.81
CA VAL A 81 -6.87 7.93 9.69
C VAL A 81 -8.30 7.99 10.22
N PHE A 82 -8.97 9.11 9.98
CA PHE A 82 -10.38 9.33 10.34
C PHE A 82 -11.24 9.37 9.09
N LYS A 83 -12.45 8.84 9.19
CA LYS A 83 -13.49 8.97 8.16
C LYS A 83 -14.74 9.56 8.78
N LYS A 84 -15.49 10.33 8.00
CA LYS A 84 -16.77 10.86 8.44
C LYS A 84 -17.87 9.83 8.17
N GLU A 85 -18.59 9.41 9.19
CA GLU A 85 -19.70 8.46 9.08
C GLU A 85 -20.91 9.02 9.82
N GLY A 86 -22.04 9.17 9.12
CA GLY A 86 -23.25 9.74 9.73
C GLY A 86 -23.08 11.16 10.29
N GLY A 87 -22.10 11.92 9.78
CA GLY A 87 -21.76 13.26 10.27
C GLY A 87 -20.69 13.31 11.36
N GLU A 88 -20.27 12.16 11.92
CA GLU A 88 -19.26 12.08 12.97
C GLU A 88 -17.92 11.56 12.46
N TRP A 89 -16.82 12.02 13.06
CA TRP A 89 -15.48 11.51 12.75
C TRP A 89 -15.18 10.22 13.52
N VAL A 90 -14.93 9.14 12.79
CA VAL A 90 -14.62 7.80 13.30
C VAL A 90 -13.18 7.43 12.94
N LEU A 91 -12.41 6.96 13.91
CA LEU A 91 -11.06 6.44 13.67
C LEU A 91 -11.15 5.11 12.92
N LYS A 92 -10.48 5.02 11.76
CA LYS A 92 -10.43 3.81 10.94
C LYS A 92 -9.16 3.01 11.14
N TYR A 93 -8.02 3.70 11.22
CA TYR A 93 -6.73 3.06 11.37
C TYR A 93 -5.77 3.97 12.13
N LYS A 94 -4.79 3.39 12.82
CA LYS A 94 -3.65 4.11 13.37
C LYS A 94 -2.37 3.31 13.17
N PHE A 95 -1.28 4.02 12.85
CA PHE A 95 0.06 3.49 12.72
C PHE A 95 0.98 4.18 13.72
N PRO A 96 1.39 3.49 14.78
CA PRO A 96 2.37 4.02 15.73
C PRO A 96 3.79 3.92 15.15
N PHE A 97 4.57 4.96 15.39
CA PHE A 97 6.00 5.07 15.11
C PHE A 97 6.67 5.49 16.42
N GLY A 98 7.57 4.66 16.96
CA GLY A 98 8.32 5.05 18.15
C GLY A 98 9.29 6.17 17.80
N LEU A 99 9.18 7.35 18.41
CA LEU A 99 10.14 8.43 18.21
C LEU A 99 11.55 7.89 18.47
N LEU A 100 12.49 8.33 17.66
CA LEU A 100 13.91 8.08 17.85
C LEU A 100 14.28 8.41 19.29
N SER A 101 14.49 7.38 20.10
CA SER A 101 15.22 7.52 21.34
C SER A 101 16.67 7.70 20.91
N ILE A 102 17.03 8.95 20.64
CA ILE A 102 18.41 9.35 20.78
C ILE A 102 18.64 9.17 22.29
N GLY A 103 19.04 7.98 22.71
CA GLY A 103 19.43 7.72 24.09
C GLY A 103 20.43 8.80 24.53
N PRO A 104 20.62 9.03 25.84
CA PRO A 104 21.49 10.10 26.32
C PRO A 104 22.82 10.11 25.56
N MET A 105 23.06 11.14 24.75
CA MET A 105 24.30 11.25 23.96
C MET A 105 25.39 11.82 24.85
N HIS A 106 26.58 11.21 24.82
CA HIS A 106 27.76 11.80 25.44
C HIS A 106 28.77 12.18 24.36
N TYR A 107 29.49 13.27 24.58
CA TYR A 107 30.55 13.69 23.68
C TYR A 107 31.82 12.89 23.99
N ASP A 108 32.27 12.05 23.05
CA ASP A 108 33.56 11.36 23.16
C ASP A 108 34.66 12.28 22.62
N SER A 109 35.41 12.86 23.55
CA SER A 109 36.50 13.79 23.26
C SER A 109 37.69 13.13 22.56
N LYS A 110 37.83 11.80 22.61
CA LYS A 110 38.90 11.08 21.89
C LYS A 110 38.53 10.82 20.44
N ALA A 111 37.26 10.49 20.20
CA ALA A 111 36.74 10.26 18.85
C ALA A 111 36.21 11.55 18.18
N ASN A 112 36.24 12.68 18.89
CA ASN A 112 35.73 13.98 18.46
C ASN A 112 34.31 13.90 17.85
N SER A 113 33.47 13.05 18.45
CA SER A 113 32.14 12.72 17.95
C SER A 113 31.19 12.41 19.11
N TRP A 114 29.91 12.66 18.89
CA TRP A 114 28.85 12.30 19.84
C TRP A 114 28.57 10.80 19.75
N LYS A 115 28.55 10.12 20.91
CA LYS A 115 28.33 8.68 21.06
C LYS A 115 27.03 8.41 21.83
N PRO A 116 26.29 7.35 21.50
CA PRO A 116 25.15 6.90 22.31
C PRO A 116 25.59 6.53 23.74
N GLY A 117 24.81 6.89 24.74
CA GLY A 117 25.03 6.51 26.15
C GLY A 117 24.62 5.07 26.43
N GLU A 118 25.28 4.46 27.43
CA GLU A 118 25.01 3.09 27.85
C GLU A 118 23.79 3.02 28.78
N GLU A 119 22.56 3.04 28.24
CA GLU A 119 21.40 2.54 28.98
C GLU A 119 20.39 1.80 28.10
N SER A 120 19.91 0.68 28.66
CA SER A 120 18.91 -0.32 28.23
C SER A 120 18.70 -0.57 26.73
N LYS A 121 18.96 -1.82 26.35
CA LYS A 121 18.62 -2.49 25.08
C LYS A 121 17.15 -2.27 24.66
N SER A 122 16.76 -1.12 24.10
CA SER A 122 15.63 -1.10 23.18
C SER A 122 16.13 -1.72 21.88
N LYS A 123 15.75 -2.99 21.64
CA LYS A 123 16.08 -3.70 20.40
C LYS A 123 15.32 -3.16 19.18
N GLU A 124 14.43 -2.19 19.36
CA GLU A 124 13.55 -1.69 18.30
C GLU A 124 14.12 -0.40 17.71
N ALA A 125 14.24 -0.38 16.37
CA ALA A 125 14.57 0.80 15.62
C ALA A 125 13.45 1.84 15.78
N GLY A 126 13.80 3.06 16.19
CA GLY A 126 12.87 4.18 16.26
C GLY A 126 12.65 4.81 14.88
N PHE A 127 11.47 5.39 14.69
CA PHE A 127 11.00 6.09 13.49
C PHE A 127 10.43 7.47 13.84
N VAL A 128 10.75 8.51 13.07
CA VAL A 128 10.10 9.83 13.15
C VAL A 128 9.57 10.21 11.78
N ILE A 129 8.31 10.62 11.68
CA ILE A 129 7.75 11.07 10.39
C ILE A 129 8.28 12.49 10.11
N LYS A 130 9.10 12.62 9.06
CA LYS A 130 9.68 13.89 8.60
C LYS A 130 8.73 14.67 7.70
N ARG A 131 8.04 13.97 6.80
CA ARG A 131 7.18 14.58 5.78
C ARG A 131 6.05 13.64 5.38
N ILE A 132 4.87 14.22 5.12
CA ILE A 132 3.70 13.50 4.60
C ILE A 132 3.28 14.09 3.26
N LEU A 133 3.52 13.35 2.18
CA LEU A 133 3.03 13.61 0.84
C LEU A 133 1.83 12.70 0.56
N MET A 134 0.83 13.20 -0.16
CA MET A 134 -0.38 12.45 -0.51
C MET A 134 -0.58 12.55 -2.01
N GLU A 135 -0.59 11.41 -2.70
CA GLU A 135 -0.62 11.33 -4.17
C GLU A 135 -1.28 10.02 -4.62
N GLU A 136 -2.00 10.03 -5.75
CA GLU A 136 -2.65 8.84 -6.31
C GLU A 136 -1.67 7.92 -7.05
N LEU A 137 -1.72 6.62 -6.74
CA LEU A 137 -1.06 5.56 -7.51
C LEU A 137 -1.89 5.21 -8.78
N PRO A 138 -1.35 4.47 -9.76
CA PRO A 138 -2.08 4.12 -10.97
C PRO A 138 -3.06 2.98 -10.72
N GLY A 139 -4.24 3.06 -11.33
CA GLY A 139 -5.32 2.09 -11.08
C GLY A 139 -5.89 2.22 -9.66
N ASP A 140 -5.61 3.36 -9.02
CA ASP A 140 -6.10 3.73 -7.72
C ASP A 140 -7.25 4.71 -7.91
N ASP A 141 -8.42 4.35 -7.40
CA ASP A 141 -9.56 5.25 -7.34
C ASP A 141 -9.50 6.13 -6.05
N PHE A 142 -8.37 6.09 -5.32
CA PHE A 142 -8.11 6.85 -4.08
C PHE A 142 -6.61 7.19 -3.91
N ASN A 143 -6.27 8.02 -2.91
CA ASN A 143 -4.91 8.53 -2.69
C ASN A 143 -3.98 7.52 -1.99
N SER A 144 -2.70 7.49 -2.35
CA SER A 144 -1.67 6.83 -1.56
C SER A 144 -0.90 7.84 -0.71
N LEU A 145 -0.48 7.43 0.49
CA LEU A 145 0.33 8.25 1.39
C LEU A 145 1.80 7.90 1.25
N PHE A 146 2.60 8.88 0.89
CA PHE A 146 4.05 8.80 0.82
C PHE A 146 4.63 9.53 2.03
N LEU A 147 5.20 8.78 2.95
CA LEU A 147 5.82 9.28 4.16
C LEU A 147 7.33 9.27 3.96
N GLU A 148 7.98 10.37 4.29
CA GLU A 148 9.41 10.37 4.57
C GLU A 148 9.58 10.09 6.05
N VAL A 149 10.21 8.97 6.39
CA VAL A 149 10.42 8.57 7.79
C VAL A 149 11.92 8.55 8.06
N LEU A 150 12.32 9.14 9.19
CA LEU A 150 13.67 9.06 9.72
C LEU A 150 13.77 7.83 10.60
N SER A 151 14.65 6.89 10.25
CA SER A 151 14.89 5.66 11.00
C SER A 151 16.32 5.58 11.52
N GLU A 152 16.50 4.98 12.69
CA GLU A 152 17.80 4.55 13.21
C GLU A 152 17.88 3.02 13.17
N GLU A 153 18.54 2.49 12.14
CA GLU A 153 18.82 1.05 12.03
C GLU A 153 20.34 0.80 12.02
N PRO A 154 20.82 -0.35 12.52
CA PRO A 154 22.23 -0.72 12.42
C PRO A 154 22.69 -0.82 10.95
N PRO A 155 23.91 -0.33 10.61
CA PRO A 155 24.90 0.25 11.51
C PRO A 155 24.61 1.74 11.82
N HIS A 156 24.43 2.01 13.12
CA HIS A 156 24.16 3.29 13.79
C HIS A 156 24.22 4.56 12.91
N GLY A 157 23.07 4.93 12.34
CA GLY A 157 22.90 6.18 11.61
C GLY A 157 21.42 6.53 11.48
N LEU A 158 21.13 7.82 11.38
CA LEU A 158 19.81 8.31 11.03
C LEU A 158 19.69 8.35 9.51
N PHE A 159 18.66 7.70 8.96
CA PHE A 159 18.40 7.65 7.53
C PHE A 159 16.97 8.06 7.24
N SER A 160 16.82 8.93 6.25
CA SER A 160 15.50 9.20 5.66
C SER A 160 15.20 8.11 4.63
N VAL A 161 14.02 7.49 4.72
CA VAL A 161 13.55 6.48 3.77
C VAL A 161 12.07 6.69 3.42
N PRO A 162 11.65 6.34 2.19
CA PRO A 162 10.25 6.40 1.83
C PRO A 162 9.48 5.24 2.46
N PHE A 163 8.31 5.57 2.99
CA PHE A 163 7.27 4.64 3.38
C PHE A 163 6.03 4.95 2.55
N VAL A 164 5.33 3.93 2.09
CA VAL A 164 4.11 4.13 1.30
C VAL A 164 2.98 3.31 1.89
N ILE A 165 1.84 3.96 2.11
CA ILE A 165 0.62 3.36 2.65
C ILE A 165 -0.52 3.56 1.66
N ARG A 166 -1.29 2.49 1.43
CA ARG A 166 -2.42 2.45 0.50
C ARG A 166 -3.56 1.61 1.10
N LYS A 167 -4.80 2.12 1.15
CA LYS A 167 -5.96 1.51 1.85
C LYS A 167 -5.64 1.03 3.27
N GLY A 168 -4.87 1.82 4.03
CA GLY A 168 -4.44 1.43 5.38
C GLY A 168 -3.50 0.20 5.40
N VAL A 169 -2.84 -0.13 4.30
CA VAL A 169 -1.82 -1.18 4.24
C VAL A 169 -0.49 -0.58 3.82
N LYS A 170 0.59 -0.91 4.53
CA LYS A 170 1.95 -0.55 4.12
C LYS A 170 2.31 -1.33 2.86
N ILE A 171 2.61 -0.61 1.78
CA ILE A 171 2.95 -1.16 0.45
C ILE A 171 4.38 -0.88 0.02
N LEU A 172 5.11 -0.06 0.79
CA LEU A 172 6.56 0.07 0.73
C LEU A 172 7.09 0.37 2.12
N ASP A 173 8.09 -0.40 2.51
CA ASP A 173 8.98 -0.10 3.63
C ASP A 173 10.38 0.09 3.04
N GLY A 174 10.75 1.35 2.80
CA GLY A 174 12.01 1.68 2.14
C GLY A 174 13.23 1.23 2.94
N LEU A 175 13.13 1.14 4.26
CA LEU A 175 14.19 0.62 5.10
C LEU A 175 14.32 -0.90 4.92
N ALA A 176 13.23 -1.66 5.12
CA ALA A 176 13.28 -3.11 4.98
C ALA A 176 13.74 -3.54 3.58
N ALA A 177 13.39 -2.77 2.55
CA ALA A 177 13.80 -3.01 1.17
C ALA A 177 15.27 -2.67 0.87
N LEU A 178 15.89 -1.75 1.63
CA LEU A 178 17.22 -1.20 1.34
C LEU A 178 18.25 -1.38 2.46
N LYS A 179 17.90 -1.97 3.60
CA LYS A 179 18.79 -2.07 4.77
C LYS A 179 20.16 -2.66 4.46
N ASP A 180 20.21 -3.64 3.55
CA ASP A 180 21.44 -4.33 3.15
C ASP A 180 22.12 -3.68 1.93
N HIS A 181 21.61 -2.54 1.47
CA HIS A 181 22.05 -1.88 0.25
C HIS A 181 23.30 -1.02 0.49
N GLU A 182 24.34 -1.22 -0.31
CA GLU A 182 25.65 -0.59 -0.10
C GLU A 182 25.63 0.95 -0.10
N PHE A 183 24.70 1.57 -0.83
CA PHE A 183 24.56 3.02 -0.87
C PHE A 183 23.86 3.57 0.36
N LEU A 184 23.00 2.80 1.02
CA LEU A 184 22.41 3.21 2.30
C LEU A 184 23.47 3.19 3.40
N VAL A 185 24.35 2.17 3.41
CA VAL A 185 25.48 2.10 4.35
C VAL A 185 26.45 3.28 4.16
N LYS A 186 26.66 3.75 2.92
CA LYS A 186 27.56 4.86 2.59
C LYS A 186 26.92 6.25 2.74
N SER A 187 25.60 6.36 2.56
CA SER A 187 24.86 7.62 2.57
C SER A 187 23.92 7.70 3.77
N LYS A 188 24.09 8.70 4.64
CA LYS A 188 23.19 9.00 5.76
C LYS A 188 21.80 9.51 5.34
N ARG A 189 21.49 9.51 4.04
CA ARG A 189 20.21 9.98 3.49
C ARG A 189 19.84 9.20 2.23
N ALA A 190 18.62 8.68 2.19
CA ALA A 190 18.02 8.23 0.94
C ALA A 190 17.04 9.30 0.46
N ASP A 191 17.53 10.20 -0.40
CA ASP A 191 16.61 11.06 -1.16
C ASP A 191 15.71 10.18 -2.02
N PHE A 192 14.42 10.51 -2.09
CA PHE A 192 13.50 9.86 -3.01
C PHE A 192 12.73 10.87 -3.82
N ASN A 193 12.42 10.48 -5.06
CA ASN A 193 11.56 11.23 -5.96
C ASN A 193 10.38 10.36 -6.37
N TYR A 194 9.19 10.95 -6.43
CA TYR A 194 8.00 10.28 -6.94
C TYR A 194 7.71 10.77 -8.36
N ASN A 195 7.72 9.85 -9.32
CA ASN A 195 7.30 10.15 -10.69
C ASN A 195 5.80 9.87 -10.83
N LYS A 196 5.00 10.93 -10.98
CA LYS A 196 3.53 10.84 -11.11
C LYS A 196 3.06 10.15 -12.40
N GLU A 197 3.85 10.18 -13.47
CA GLU A 197 3.46 9.64 -14.79
C GLU A 197 3.75 8.14 -14.86
N GLU A 198 4.99 7.76 -14.53
CA GLU A 198 5.44 6.37 -14.52
C GLU A 198 4.97 5.63 -13.27
N LYS A 199 4.59 6.39 -12.24
CA LYS A 199 4.01 5.92 -10.97
C LYS A 199 4.96 5.03 -10.21
N ASN A 200 6.16 5.54 -10.06
CA ASN A 200 7.25 4.88 -9.39
C ASN A 200 7.90 5.82 -8.37
N VAL A 201 8.60 5.22 -7.42
CA VAL A 201 9.45 5.95 -6.49
C VAL A 201 10.89 5.62 -6.85
N THR A 202 11.68 6.64 -7.13
CA THR A 202 13.11 6.51 -7.34
C THR A 202 13.83 6.89 -6.06
N ILE A 203 14.65 5.98 -5.53
CA ILE A 203 15.49 6.21 -4.37
C ILE A 203 16.93 6.45 -4.85
N PHE A 204 17.61 7.41 -4.22
CA PHE A 204 18.92 7.95 -4.63
C PHE A 204 18.91 8.62 -6.02
N PRO A 205 17.92 9.47 -6.36
CA PRO A 205 17.79 10.04 -7.70
C PRO A 205 18.95 10.95 -8.12
N ALA A 206 19.66 11.54 -7.15
CA ALA A 206 20.81 12.42 -7.41
C ALA A 206 22.13 11.66 -7.63
N ASN A 207 22.16 10.35 -7.35
CA ASN A 207 23.37 9.56 -7.48
C ASN A 207 23.56 9.14 -8.95
N ARG A 208 24.67 9.59 -9.55
CA ARG A 208 25.01 9.33 -10.95
C ARG A 208 25.38 7.87 -11.23
N THR A 209 25.79 7.14 -10.19
CA THR A 209 26.27 5.77 -10.31
C THR A 209 25.15 4.76 -10.09
N TYR A 210 24.14 5.10 -9.29
CA TYR A 210 23.05 4.19 -8.97
C TYR A 210 21.80 4.90 -8.46
N ALA A 211 20.63 4.51 -8.98
CA ALA A 211 19.33 4.86 -8.44
C ALA A 211 18.41 3.63 -8.50
N GLN A 212 17.68 3.34 -7.41
CA GLN A 212 16.74 2.22 -7.37
C GLN A 212 15.33 2.72 -7.64
N ASN A 213 14.69 2.21 -8.68
CA ASN A 213 13.28 2.47 -8.94
C ASN A 213 12.41 1.43 -8.24
N PHE A 214 11.28 1.84 -7.68
CA PHE A 214 10.24 0.96 -7.15
C PHE A 214 8.95 1.22 -7.92
N ASN A 215 8.41 0.17 -8.52
CA ASN A 215 7.24 0.23 -9.38
C ASN A 215 6.03 -0.38 -8.68
N PHE A 216 4.92 0.35 -8.66
CA PHE A 216 3.69 -0.19 -8.09
C PHE A 216 3.09 -1.27 -8.99
N ASN A 217 2.86 -2.46 -8.45
CA ASN A 217 2.31 -3.59 -9.20
C ASN A 217 0.79 -3.81 -9.01
N GLY A 218 0.12 -3.02 -8.18
CA GLY A 218 -1.28 -3.19 -7.81
C GLY A 218 -1.48 -3.67 -6.36
N TRP A 219 -0.45 -4.26 -5.76
CA TRP A 219 -0.43 -4.72 -4.37
C TRP A 219 0.65 -4.05 -3.55
N GLU A 220 1.86 -3.93 -4.11
CA GLU A 220 3.00 -3.33 -3.45
C GLU A 220 3.96 -2.62 -4.42
N MET A 221 4.92 -1.91 -3.85
CA MET A 221 6.03 -1.30 -4.57
C MET A 221 7.16 -2.33 -4.73
N ILE A 222 7.46 -2.71 -5.98
CA ILE A 222 8.48 -3.72 -6.30
C ILE A 222 9.73 -3.03 -6.83
N PRO A 223 10.94 -3.36 -6.32
CA PRO A 223 12.18 -2.83 -6.90
C PRO A 223 12.31 -3.27 -8.37
N ASP A 224 12.66 -2.34 -9.23
CA ASP A 224 13.02 -2.62 -10.62
C ASP A 224 14.30 -3.43 -10.66
N ILE A 225 14.20 -4.68 -11.11
CA ILE A 225 15.32 -5.61 -11.24
C ILE A 225 15.59 -5.79 -12.75
N PRO A 226 16.85 -5.65 -13.21
CA PRO A 226 17.19 -5.86 -14.61
C PRO A 226 16.70 -7.23 -15.11
N ASN A 227 16.10 -7.24 -16.31
CA ASN A 227 15.55 -8.42 -16.95
C ASN A 227 14.34 -9.09 -16.27
N VAL A 228 13.75 -8.44 -15.27
CA VAL A 228 12.55 -8.92 -14.56
C VAL A 228 11.36 -8.03 -14.90
N ALA A 229 10.26 -8.66 -15.27
CA ALA A 229 9.01 -7.93 -15.46
C ALA A 229 8.37 -7.67 -14.10
N VAL A 230 7.74 -6.50 -13.95
CA VAL A 230 6.87 -6.19 -12.81
C VAL A 230 5.46 -6.02 -13.35
N PRO A 231 4.63 -7.08 -13.35
CA PRO A 231 3.25 -6.98 -13.85
C PRO A 231 2.41 -6.07 -12.96
N GLY A 232 2.16 -4.85 -13.42
CA GLY A 232 1.23 -3.93 -12.79
C GLY A 232 -0.19 -4.22 -13.22
N LEU A 233 -1.07 -4.57 -12.27
CA LEU A 233 -2.49 -4.76 -12.51
C LEU A 233 -3.11 -3.46 -13.06
N LEU A 234 -3.73 -3.54 -14.24
CA LEU A 234 -4.42 -2.41 -14.87
C LEU A 234 -5.93 -2.47 -14.64
N SER A 235 -6.54 -3.59 -15.00
CA SER A 235 -7.97 -3.80 -14.89
C SER A 235 -8.31 -5.28 -14.77
N VAL A 236 -9.47 -5.54 -14.18
CA VAL A 236 -10.14 -6.83 -14.21
C VAL A 236 -11.50 -6.58 -14.84
N GLU A 237 -11.82 -7.30 -15.90
CA GLU A 237 -13.15 -7.36 -16.50
C GLU A 237 -13.75 -8.69 -16.07
N ALA A 238 -14.79 -8.67 -15.23
CA ALA A 238 -15.43 -9.87 -14.68
C ALA A 238 -16.96 -9.68 -14.58
N PRO A 239 -17.76 -10.77 -14.52
CA PRO A 239 -19.19 -10.67 -14.31
C PRO A 239 -19.54 -9.89 -13.05
N THR A 240 -20.64 -9.14 -13.09
CA THR A 240 -21.16 -8.39 -11.95
C THR A 240 -21.78 -9.28 -10.87
N ASP A 241 -22.24 -10.47 -11.27
CA ASP A 241 -22.87 -11.45 -10.40
C ASP A 241 -22.30 -12.85 -10.66
N TRP A 242 -21.70 -13.44 -9.63
CA TRP A 242 -21.13 -14.78 -9.68
C TRP A 242 -22.10 -15.75 -9.02
N LYS A 243 -22.42 -16.83 -9.74
CA LYS A 243 -23.27 -17.92 -9.22
C LYS A 243 -22.56 -19.24 -9.35
N LYS A 244 -22.78 -20.12 -8.38
CA LYS A 244 -22.28 -21.50 -8.41
C LYS A 244 -22.65 -22.17 -9.73
N ASN A 245 -21.70 -22.89 -10.32
CA ASN A 245 -21.83 -23.63 -11.59
C ASN A 245 -22.23 -22.79 -12.82
N ARG A 246 -22.20 -21.45 -12.74
CA ARG A 246 -22.46 -20.56 -13.88
C ARG A 246 -21.14 -20.01 -14.41
N GLN A 247 -20.90 -20.22 -15.71
CA GLN A 247 -19.69 -19.74 -16.37
C GLN A 247 -19.70 -18.21 -16.47
N GLY A 248 -18.55 -17.60 -16.15
CA GLY A 248 -18.27 -16.19 -16.33
C GLY A 248 -17.02 -15.98 -17.17
N GLU A 249 -17.06 -15.05 -18.13
CA GLU A 249 -15.87 -14.63 -18.87
C GLU A 249 -15.12 -13.57 -18.07
N THR A 250 -13.79 -13.69 -17.99
CA THR A 250 -12.94 -12.78 -17.26
C THR A 250 -11.70 -12.42 -18.07
N VAL A 251 -11.31 -11.14 -18.06
CA VAL A 251 -10.05 -10.65 -18.62
C VAL A 251 -9.28 -9.91 -17.55
N VAL A 252 -8.03 -10.32 -17.33
CA VAL A 252 -7.11 -9.61 -16.43
C VAL A 252 -6.01 -8.96 -17.25
N TRP A 253 -5.89 -7.64 -17.14
CA TRP A 253 -4.90 -6.84 -17.85
C TRP A 253 -3.75 -6.46 -16.93
N PHE A 254 -2.54 -6.72 -17.41
CA PHE A 254 -1.31 -6.26 -16.79
C PHE A 254 -0.54 -5.34 -17.72
N LYS A 255 0.25 -4.43 -17.15
CA LYS A 255 1.27 -3.64 -17.83
C LYS A 255 2.60 -3.95 -17.18
N ASN A 256 3.63 -4.28 -17.96
CA ASN A 256 4.96 -4.39 -17.37
C ASN A 256 5.44 -3.00 -16.93
N ARG A 257 5.61 -2.80 -15.62
CA ARG A 257 6.13 -1.55 -15.04
C ARG A 257 7.63 -1.59 -14.78
N GLY A 258 8.22 -2.79 -14.79
CA GLY A 258 9.65 -3.00 -14.59
C GLY A 258 10.43 -2.96 -15.90
N SER A 259 11.62 -3.52 -15.84
CA SER A 259 12.53 -3.69 -16.97
C SER A 259 11.97 -4.65 -18.04
N TYR A 260 12.55 -4.59 -19.25
CA TYR A 260 12.28 -5.58 -20.29
C TYR A 260 12.59 -6.98 -19.76
N ALA A 261 11.70 -7.96 -19.95
CA ALA A 261 11.94 -9.35 -19.56
C ALA A 261 11.88 -10.27 -20.78
N GLY A 262 12.91 -11.11 -20.94
CA GLY A 262 12.98 -12.07 -22.04
C GLY A 262 11.85 -13.11 -21.98
N THR A 263 11.62 -13.69 -20.81
CA THR A 263 10.51 -14.64 -20.57
C THR A 263 9.92 -14.40 -19.19
N THR A 264 8.60 -14.23 -19.13
CA THR A 264 7.84 -14.12 -17.89
C THR A 264 6.68 -15.09 -17.89
N TYR A 265 6.56 -15.88 -16.83
CA TYR A 265 5.44 -16.76 -16.56
C TYR A 265 4.48 -16.07 -15.60
N LEU A 266 3.19 -16.13 -15.90
CA LEU A 266 2.11 -15.62 -15.09
C LEU A 266 1.28 -16.82 -14.65
N SER A 267 1.07 -16.99 -13.35
CA SER A 267 0.38 -18.15 -12.78
C SER A 267 -0.82 -17.72 -11.95
N PHE A 268 -1.96 -18.36 -12.22
CA PHE A 268 -3.29 -18.05 -11.73
C PHE A 268 -3.86 -19.34 -11.13
N SER A 269 -3.80 -19.48 -9.81
CA SER A 269 -4.39 -20.62 -9.09
C SER A 269 -5.78 -20.25 -8.55
N PHE A 270 -6.74 -21.18 -8.62
CA PHE A 270 -8.15 -20.94 -8.27
C PHE A 270 -8.53 -21.72 -7.00
N PRO A 271 -8.22 -21.22 -5.79
CA PRO A 271 -8.30 -22.00 -4.55
C PRO A 271 -9.71 -22.51 -4.21
N GLN A 272 -10.78 -21.87 -4.71
CA GLN A 272 -12.16 -22.32 -4.54
C GLN A 272 -12.58 -23.46 -5.48
N GLY A 273 -11.64 -24.03 -6.24
CA GLY A 273 -11.93 -25.06 -7.23
C GLY A 273 -12.62 -24.47 -8.47
N GLY A 274 -13.53 -25.22 -9.09
CA GLY A 274 -14.23 -24.81 -10.30
C GLY A 274 -13.71 -25.46 -11.57
N LYS A 275 -14.08 -24.89 -12.72
CA LYS A 275 -13.60 -25.27 -14.05
C LYS A 275 -13.08 -24.06 -14.80
N LEU A 276 -11.99 -24.26 -15.54
CA LEU A 276 -11.37 -23.25 -16.40
C LEU A 276 -11.43 -23.66 -17.86
N GLU A 277 -11.76 -22.69 -18.70
CA GLU A 277 -11.68 -22.82 -20.14
C GLU A 277 -10.95 -21.58 -20.69
N VAL A 278 -10.05 -21.79 -21.64
CA VAL A 278 -9.38 -20.72 -22.37
C VAL A 278 -9.70 -20.88 -23.85
N GLU A 279 -9.83 -19.76 -24.57
CA GLU A 279 -9.98 -19.82 -26.02
C GLU A 279 -8.72 -20.43 -26.63
N SER A 280 -8.90 -21.56 -27.32
CA SER A 280 -7.84 -22.26 -28.04
C SER A 280 -7.21 -21.34 -29.10
N GLY A 281 -5.87 -21.26 -29.13
CA GLY A 281 -5.12 -20.53 -30.17
C GLY A 281 -4.31 -19.33 -29.69
N LYS A 282 -4.25 -19.03 -28.38
CA LYS A 282 -3.28 -18.07 -27.83
C LYS A 282 -2.00 -18.78 -27.42
N ASP A 283 -0.93 -18.54 -28.16
CA ASP A 283 0.40 -19.06 -27.85
C ASP A 283 0.80 -18.72 -26.41
N GLY A 284 1.29 -19.74 -25.69
CA GLY A 284 1.84 -19.59 -24.34
C GLY A 284 0.85 -19.68 -23.18
N VAL A 285 -0.46 -19.91 -23.40
CA VAL A 285 -1.43 -20.13 -22.30
C VAL A 285 -1.75 -21.62 -22.14
N ARG A 286 -1.71 -22.11 -20.89
CA ARG A 286 -2.02 -23.49 -20.50
C ARG A 286 -2.98 -23.49 -19.33
N THR A 287 -3.86 -24.48 -19.29
CA THR A 287 -4.72 -24.75 -18.14
C THR A 287 -4.50 -26.16 -17.64
N TYR A 288 -4.59 -26.34 -16.33
CA TYR A 288 -4.45 -27.62 -15.68
C TYR A 288 -5.70 -27.85 -14.83
N SER A 289 -6.36 -28.96 -15.08
CA SER A 289 -7.48 -29.40 -14.25
C SER A 289 -6.97 -30.05 -12.97
N PRO A 290 -7.78 -30.13 -11.91
CA PRO A 290 -7.45 -30.97 -10.77
C PRO A 290 -7.06 -32.39 -11.23
N GLY A 291 -5.97 -32.94 -10.70
CA GLY A 291 -5.38 -34.21 -11.11
C GLY A 291 -4.18 -34.08 -12.05
N SER A 292 -4.05 -32.99 -12.81
CA SER A 292 -2.93 -32.77 -13.74
C SER A 292 -1.59 -32.59 -13.03
N ASP A 293 -0.48 -33.03 -13.63
CA ASP A 293 0.86 -32.83 -13.09
C ASP A 293 1.31 -31.37 -13.25
N VAL A 294 1.69 -30.73 -12.13
CA VAL A 294 2.20 -29.36 -12.07
C VAL A 294 3.50 -29.30 -11.27
N TYR A 295 4.42 -28.40 -11.65
CA TYR A 295 5.72 -28.29 -10.99
C TYR A 295 5.62 -27.40 -9.73
N SER A 296 6.14 -27.90 -8.60
CA SER A 296 6.11 -27.23 -7.30
C SER A 296 7.39 -26.44 -7.01
N SER A 297 7.33 -25.56 -6.01
CA SER A 297 8.47 -24.82 -5.49
C SER A 297 9.57 -25.70 -4.89
N GLU A 298 9.25 -26.93 -4.52
CA GLU A 298 10.21 -27.95 -4.05
C GLU A 298 10.94 -28.66 -5.20
N GLY A 299 10.66 -28.28 -6.45
CA GLY A 299 11.31 -28.85 -7.63
C GLY A 299 10.75 -30.22 -8.05
N LYS A 300 9.54 -30.55 -7.63
CA LYS A 300 8.88 -31.84 -7.91
C LYS A 300 7.55 -31.64 -8.62
N TYR A 301 7.16 -32.61 -9.44
CA TYR A 301 5.78 -32.70 -9.95
C TYR A 301 4.85 -33.13 -8.83
N ILE A 302 3.74 -32.40 -8.70
CA ILE A 302 2.64 -32.70 -7.79
C ILE A 302 1.34 -32.74 -8.60
N SER A 303 0.37 -33.50 -8.11
CA SER A 303 -0.96 -33.47 -8.70
C SER A 303 -1.69 -32.18 -8.31
N SER A 304 -2.16 -31.45 -9.31
CA SER A 304 -2.92 -30.22 -9.17
C SER A 304 -4.18 -30.46 -8.33
N LYS A 305 -4.40 -29.65 -7.29
CA LYS A 305 -5.55 -29.77 -6.38
C LYS A 305 -6.73 -28.93 -6.84
N VAL A 306 -6.44 -27.82 -7.51
CA VAL A 306 -7.44 -26.85 -7.98
C VAL A 306 -7.08 -26.40 -9.40
N PRO A 307 -8.01 -25.82 -10.16
CA PRO A 307 -7.69 -25.31 -11.49
C PRO A 307 -6.51 -24.33 -11.45
N LEU A 308 -5.62 -24.46 -12.43
CA LEU A 308 -4.46 -23.60 -12.62
C LEU A 308 -4.43 -23.09 -14.06
N LEU A 309 -4.16 -21.81 -14.25
CA LEU A 309 -3.85 -21.22 -15.55
C LEU A 309 -2.43 -20.65 -15.50
N GLU A 310 -1.61 -21.02 -16.48
CA GLU A 310 -0.28 -20.47 -16.67
C GLU A 310 -0.21 -19.79 -18.04
N ALA A 311 0.34 -18.57 -18.09
CA ALA A 311 0.55 -17.83 -19.32
C ALA A 311 2.03 -17.44 -19.44
N THR A 312 2.61 -17.64 -20.61
CA THR A 312 3.99 -17.28 -20.93
C THR A 312 3.99 -16.03 -21.80
N ARG A 313 4.71 -15.01 -21.34
CA ARG A 313 4.96 -13.78 -22.11
C ARG A 313 6.44 -13.66 -22.42
N GLU A 314 6.78 -13.84 -23.69
CA GLU A 314 8.11 -13.57 -24.21
C GLU A 314 8.27 -12.11 -24.64
N GLY A 315 9.46 -11.56 -24.45
CA GLY A 315 9.83 -10.21 -24.84
C GLY A 315 8.91 -9.12 -24.25
N TRP A 316 8.65 -9.17 -22.95
CA TRP A 316 7.75 -8.20 -22.32
C TRP A 316 8.45 -6.86 -22.07
N GLY A 317 8.36 -5.96 -23.03
CA GLY A 317 8.89 -4.60 -22.90
C GLY A 317 8.21 -3.78 -21.80
N ARG A 318 8.98 -2.86 -21.21
CA ARG A 318 8.45 -1.87 -20.27
C ARG A 318 7.27 -1.14 -20.89
N ASN A 319 6.27 -0.86 -20.06
CA ASN A 319 5.02 -0.20 -20.39
C ASN A 319 4.09 -0.92 -21.40
N HIS A 320 4.42 -2.14 -21.85
CA HIS A 320 3.54 -2.90 -22.74
C HIS A 320 2.45 -3.65 -21.96
N ARG A 321 1.23 -3.66 -22.50
CA ARG A 321 0.07 -4.34 -21.92
C ARG A 321 0.01 -5.81 -22.35
N TYR A 322 -0.50 -6.67 -21.47
CA TYR A 322 -0.77 -8.08 -21.74
C TYR A 322 -2.06 -8.50 -21.02
N GLY A 323 -3.01 -9.07 -21.76
CA GLY A 323 -4.34 -9.43 -21.28
C GLY A 323 -4.54 -10.94 -21.33
N ILE A 324 -4.93 -11.53 -20.20
CA ILE A 324 -5.24 -12.95 -20.08
C ILE A 324 -6.75 -13.09 -19.98
N ARG A 325 -7.35 -13.73 -20.98
CA ARG A 325 -8.79 -14.00 -21.07
C ARG A 325 -9.05 -15.46 -20.78
N PHE A 326 -10.00 -15.73 -19.91
CA PHE A 326 -10.43 -17.08 -19.55
C PHE A 326 -11.92 -17.09 -19.17
N LYS A 327 -12.54 -18.25 -19.25
CA LYS A 327 -13.87 -18.52 -18.73
C LYS A 327 -13.75 -19.38 -17.49
N TYR A 328 -14.39 -18.95 -16.42
CA TYR A 328 -14.34 -19.64 -15.13
C TYR A 328 -15.75 -20.01 -14.66
N THR A 329 -15.90 -21.24 -14.17
CA THR A 329 -17.14 -21.73 -13.57
C THR A 329 -16.86 -22.07 -12.10
N PRO A 330 -17.34 -21.27 -11.13
CA PRO A 330 -17.07 -21.48 -9.71
C PRO A 330 -17.85 -22.68 -9.15
N ASN A 331 -17.27 -23.36 -8.15
CA ASN A 331 -17.93 -24.45 -7.42
C ASN A 331 -18.76 -23.96 -6.22
N GLU A 332 -18.58 -22.71 -5.82
CA GLU A 332 -19.18 -22.10 -4.63
C GLU A 332 -19.91 -20.80 -4.99
N GLU A 333 -20.81 -20.37 -4.11
CA GLU A 333 -21.47 -19.07 -4.24
C GLU A 333 -20.57 -17.92 -3.79
N GLY A 334 -20.81 -16.73 -4.34
CA GLY A 334 -20.05 -15.52 -4.01
C GLY A 334 -18.93 -15.21 -5.00
N VAL A 335 -18.23 -14.09 -4.75
CA VAL A 335 -17.19 -13.58 -5.65
C VAL A 335 -15.93 -14.44 -5.52
N PRO A 336 -15.50 -15.15 -6.58
CA PRO A 336 -14.27 -15.91 -6.57
C PRO A 336 -13.06 -14.99 -6.58
N TYR A 337 -11.90 -15.53 -6.19
CA TYR A 337 -10.63 -14.85 -6.29
C TYR A 337 -9.58 -15.81 -6.83
N ILE A 338 -8.52 -15.25 -7.42
CA ILE A 338 -7.36 -16.01 -7.87
C ILE A 338 -6.16 -15.68 -7.01
N LEU A 339 -5.25 -16.64 -6.91
CA LEU A 339 -3.90 -16.44 -6.43
C LEU A 339 -2.99 -16.19 -7.63
N PHE A 340 -2.50 -14.96 -7.74
CA PHE A 340 -1.68 -14.48 -8.84
C PHE A 340 -0.22 -14.35 -8.42
N ARG A 341 0.67 -14.88 -9.25
CA ARG A 341 2.11 -14.61 -9.17
C ARG A 341 2.71 -14.48 -10.57
N SER A 342 3.88 -13.85 -10.63
CA SER A 342 4.71 -13.83 -11.81
C SER A 342 6.11 -14.34 -11.54
N THR A 343 6.74 -14.88 -12.56
CA THR A 343 8.10 -15.42 -12.47
C THR A 343 8.85 -15.08 -13.74
N SER A 344 9.95 -14.33 -13.64
CA SER A 344 10.80 -13.97 -14.78
C SER A 344 12.13 -14.70 -14.69
N LYS A 345 12.63 -15.16 -15.83
CA LYS A 345 13.99 -15.71 -15.94
C LYS A 345 14.98 -14.57 -16.12
N ALA A 346 15.77 -14.29 -15.10
CA ALA A 346 16.79 -13.24 -15.10
C ALA A 346 18.18 -13.90 -15.15
N TYR A 347 18.77 -13.99 -16.35
CA TYR A 347 20.05 -14.68 -16.59
C TYR A 347 20.06 -16.13 -16.08
N ARG A 348 20.72 -16.38 -14.93
CA ARG A 348 20.83 -17.69 -14.26
C ARG A 348 19.82 -17.90 -13.15
N GLU A 349 19.14 -16.83 -12.74
CA GLU A 349 18.21 -16.84 -11.62
C GLU A 349 16.77 -16.73 -12.10
N THR A 350 15.86 -17.17 -11.25
CA THR A 350 14.43 -17.06 -11.46
C THR A 350 13.87 -16.18 -10.37
N ILE A 351 13.35 -15.02 -10.76
CA ILE A 351 12.80 -14.04 -9.82
C ILE A 351 11.30 -14.17 -9.81
N GLN A 352 10.74 -14.43 -8.62
CA GLN A 352 9.32 -14.50 -8.39
C GLN A 352 8.80 -13.22 -7.74
N ILE A 353 7.63 -12.79 -8.18
CA ILE A 353 6.85 -11.71 -7.56
C ILE A 353 5.47 -12.30 -7.21
N PRO A 354 4.99 -12.19 -5.95
CA PRO A 354 5.65 -11.57 -4.80
C PRO A 354 6.94 -12.28 -4.37
N THR A 355 7.89 -11.51 -3.85
CA THR A 355 9.14 -12.04 -3.28
C THR A 355 8.92 -12.48 -1.82
N GLN A 356 9.93 -13.08 -1.20
CA GLN A 356 9.90 -13.38 0.24
C GLN A 356 9.84 -12.12 1.12
N ALA A 357 10.32 -10.98 0.61
CA ALA A 357 10.33 -9.68 1.29
C ALA A 357 9.06 -8.85 0.99
N SER A 358 8.02 -9.47 0.41
CA SER A 358 6.75 -8.79 0.10
C SER A 358 6.14 -8.15 1.35
N SER A 359 5.77 -6.88 1.21
CA SER A 359 5.06 -6.08 2.22
C SER A 359 3.55 -6.28 2.14
N ALA A 360 3.04 -6.79 1.02
CA ALA A 360 1.63 -7.09 0.84
C ALA A 360 1.22 -8.41 1.52
N LYS A 361 -0.07 -8.53 1.84
CA LYS A 361 -0.65 -9.79 2.29
C LYS A 361 -0.65 -10.80 1.14
N THR A 362 0.07 -11.90 1.32
CA THR A 362 0.16 -13.01 0.35
C THR A 362 -0.47 -14.29 0.91
N GLU A 363 -0.90 -15.18 0.01
CA GLU A 363 -1.30 -16.55 0.32
C GLU A 363 -0.38 -17.54 -0.42
N MET A 364 -0.26 -18.77 0.08
CA MET A 364 0.48 -19.82 -0.62
C MET A 364 -0.43 -20.47 -1.65
N ASP A 365 0.01 -20.54 -2.90
CA ASP A 365 -0.68 -21.28 -3.95
C ASP A 365 -0.45 -22.79 -3.83
N GLN A 366 -1.16 -23.56 -4.66
CA GLN A 366 -1.06 -25.03 -4.65
C GLN A 366 0.32 -25.56 -5.03
N GLN A 367 1.14 -24.78 -5.74
CA GLN A 367 2.51 -25.12 -6.14
C GLN A 367 3.51 -24.76 -5.03
N GLY A 368 3.07 -24.21 -3.90
CA GLY A 368 3.93 -23.85 -2.78
C GLY A 368 4.65 -22.51 -2.98
N TYR A 369 4.07 -21.60 -3.77
CA TYR A 369 4.60 -20.26 -4.01
C TYR A 369 3.73 -19.18 -3.36
N ARG A 370 4.35 -18.09 -2.88
CA ARG A 370 3.61 -16.90 -2.45
C ARG A 370 2.94 -16.24 -3.65
N SER A 371 1.68 -15.86 -3.47
CA SER A 371 0.84 -15.28 -4.50
C SER A 371 -0.06 -14.19 -3.92
N TYR A 372 -0.35 -13.18 -4.73
CA TYR A 372 -1.29 -12.13 -4.40
C TYR A 372 -2.73 -12.63 -4.55
N ARG A 373 -3.60 -12.24 -3.63
CA ARG A 373 -5.04 -12.44 -3.77
C ARG A 373 -5.64 -11.40 -4.70
N LEU A 374 -6.34 -11.85 -5.73
CA LEU A 374 -7.06 -11.00 -6.68
C LEU A 374 -8.53 -11.42 -6.79
N PRO A 375 -9.47 -10.70 -6.14
CA PRO A 375 -10.90 -10.89 -6.38
C PRO A 375 -11.29 -10.66 -7.84
N LEU A 376 -12.15 -11.52 -8.39
CA LEU A 376 -12.68 -11.38 -9.75
C LEU A 376 -13.88 -10.43 -9.78
N VAL A 377 -13.63 -9.17 -9.44
CA VAL A 377 -14.58 -8.06 -9.51
C VAL A 377 -14.12 -7.10 -10.59
N SER A 378 -15.07 -6.61 -11.40
CA SER A 378 -14.78 -5.60 -12.40
C SER A 378 -14.18 -4.34 -11.74
N ARG A 379 -12.98 -3.94 -12.17
CA ARG A 379 -12.26 -2.76 -11.68
C ARG A 379 -11.27 -2.22 -12.70
N GLY A 380 -10.97 -0.92 -12.59
CA GLY A 380 -10.08 -0.20 -13.51
C GLY A 380 -10.76 0.20 -14.81
N LYS A 381 -10.19 1.19 -15.51
CA LYS A 381 -10.71 1.66 -16.81
C LYS A 381 -10.08 0.84 -17.93
N SER A 382 -10.91 0.18 -18.74
CA SER A 382 -10.49 -0.66 -19.89
C SER A 382 -10.00 0.14 -21.11
N LYS A 383 -9.66 1.42 -20.96
CA LYS A 383 -9.26 2.30 -22.08
C LYS A 383 -7.76 2.57 -22.07
#